data_AF-A0A971JX04-F1
#
_entry.id   AF-A0A971JX04-F1
#
_cell.length_a   1.000
_cell.length_b   1.000
_cell.length_c   1.000
_cell.angle_alpha   90.00
_cell.angle_beta   90.00
_cell.angle_gamma   90.00
#
_symmetry.space_group_name_H-M   'P 1'
#
loop_
_entity.id
_entity.type
_entity.pdbx_description
1 polymer ?
#
loop_
_entity_poly.entity_id
_entity_poly.type
_entity_poly.pdbx_seq_one_letter_code
_entity_poly.pdbx_strand_id
1 'polypeptide(L)'
;MLYKAGLFRKEWSYAYYENPNGMRTLVALGVFQGMMAFALFFVLQTLRESVLSEKVPYIIETSNFSTIFIYLGLSYLSMTAYFIVRYQNVSYAEVYDNSWYALVHMKYPVGIMVIAKLLAQLAYVLLVYAIGFVVTIGLTSFLKAPFVLPYLISQFLQGAMNLAMLLSITLTVSLSIRDVTNAKYAIGAFSLAAGLLQLPTGYFQIISDRSKMQSLSNLLLPSGGSLYAIGLLVFCAVSLIYCIVRAMDIAKRFNPPYDSGIPVPEAKWGEGVRLTLHTARKDRKILAAVRRMEKAALPKQRSTALSFIATGLLVAVVTGMLLINVLLLAFNYASPTKETAIMGYFPYIFQSSTMEPTIHFNDIAFFEKIDEHVALSQGDIVLFKDKVGAVQVRRAMSLYTDEEFGYQMIDGDIDYYPPDAIPDVMKITFQASSVYGRLVGVNRYLGVIILFANTVLGRMLFLIVPTILIFYSGQIRKFFKGLALKQRR
;
A
#
# COMPACT_ATOMS: atom_id res chain seq x y z
N MET A 1 18.28 -30.46 36.25
CA MET A 1 17.33 -29.53 36.91
C MET A 1 17.17 -28.24 36.07
N LEU A 2 16.76 -28.35 34.80
CA LEU A 2 16.78 -27.27 33.78
C LEU A 2 15.40 -26.92 33.19
N TYR A 3 14.31 -27.51 33.71
CA TYR A 3 12.98 -27.49 33.07
C TYR A 3 11.88 -26.80 33.89
N LYS A 4 12.23 -26.01 34.92
CA LYS A 4 11.29 -25.21 35.72
C LYS A 4 11.31 -23.71 35.40
N ALA A 5 12.01 -23.28 34.36
CA ALA A 5 11.76 -21.95 33.79
C ALA A 5 10.39 -21.99 33.09
N GLY A 6 9.46 -21.11 33.48
CA GLY A 6 8.10 -21.10 32.95
C GLY A 6 8.11 -21.13 31.42
N LEU A 7 7.24 -21.96 30.83
CA LEU A 7 7.11 -22.14 29.37
C LEU A 7 7.06 -20.79 28.63
N PHE A 8 6.42 -19.78 29.23
CA PHE A 8 6.41 -18.41 28.73
C PHE A 8 7.80 -17.75 28.67
N ARG A 9 8.62 -17.88 29.73
CA ARG A 9 10.00 -17.40 29.75
C ARG A 9 10.87 -18.19 28.78
N LYS A 10 10.53 -19.47 28.52
CA LYS A 10 11.19 -20.31 27.52
C LYS A 10 10.79 -19.92 26.10
N GLU A 11 9.52 -19.66 25.79
CA GLU A 11 9.10 -19.15 24.47
C GLU A 11 9.67 -17.75 24.21
N TRP A 12 9.66 -16.90 25.24
CA TRP A 12 10.33 -15.60 25.21
C TRP A 12 11.85 -15.74 25.03
N SER A 13 12.49 -16.77 25.61
CA SER A 13 13.95 -16.98 25.49
C SER A 13 14.37 -17.87 24.31
N TYR A 14 13.54 -18.76 23.78
CA TYR A 14 13.82 -19.63 22.62
C TYR A 14 13.61 -18.87 21.32
N ALA A 15 12.70 -17.89 21.28
CA ALA A 15 12.76 -16.83 20.28
C ALA A 15 14.10 -16.05 20.30
N TYR A 16 14.91 -16.21 21.36
CA TYR A 16 16.18 -15.53 21.61
C TYR A 16 17.42 -16.44 21.57
N TYR A 17 17.32 -17.75 21.77
CA TYR A 17 18.51 -18.63 21.85
C TYR A 17 19.24 -18.77 20.49
N GLU A 18 18.58 -18.42 19.37
CA GLU A 18 19.23 -18.27 18.06
C GLU A 18 19.51 -16.80 17.65
N ASN A 19 19.14 -15.80 18.45
CA ASN A 19 19.34 -14.38 18.08
C ASN A 19 19.79 -13.51 19.27
N PRO A 20 21.10 -13.34 19.48
CA PRO A 20 21.66 -12.50 20.57
C PRO A 20 21.33 -11.00 20.48
N ASN A 21 20.53 -10.54 19.52
CA ASN A 21 20.20 -9.13 19.26
C ASN A 21 18.69 -8.77 19.37
N GLY A 22 17.85 -9.61 20.02
CA GLY A 22 16.38 -9.50 19.94
C GLY A 22 15.76 -8.14 20.30
N MET A 23 16.12 -7.53 21.44
CA MET A 23 15.50 -6.27 21.89
C MET A 23 15.96 -5.06 21.07
N ARG A 24 17.25 -5.02 20.70
CA ARG A 24 17.77 -3.96 19.82
C ARG A 24 17.13 -4.02 18.45
N THR A 25 16.94 -5.22 17.91
CA THR A 25 16.28 -5.43 16.61
C THR A 25 14.81 -5.02 16.66
N LEU A 26 14.11 -5.33 17.76
CA LEU A 26 12.74 -4.90 18.02
C LEU A 26 12.59 -3.37 18.02
N VAL A 27 13.43 -2.70 18.82
CA VAL A 27 13.44 -1.24 18.90
C VAL A 27 13.79 -0.64 17.55
N ALA A 28 14.82 -1.15 16.87
CA ALA A 28 15.23 -0.69 15.56
C ALA A 28 14.12 -0.84 14.51
N LEU A 29 13.38 -1.96 14.51
CA LEU A 29 12.26 -2.19 13.61
C LEU A 29 11.12 -1.19 13.86
N GLY A 30 10.75 -0.96 15.12
CA GLY A 30 9.71 0.01 15.49
C GLY A 30 10.11 1.44 15.11
N VAL A 31 11.33 1.85 15.47
CA VAL A 31 11.89 3.17 15.10
C VAL A 31 11.91 3.34 13.58
N PHE A 32 12.38 2.34 12.85
CA PHE A 32 12.42 2.37 11.38
C PHE A 32 11.02 2.54 10.79
N GLN A 33 10.01 1.82 11.28
CA GLN A 33 8.62 1.98 10.82
C GLN A 33 8.09 3.38 11.11
N GLY A 34 8.34 3.94 12.29
CA GLY A 34 7.92 5.30 12.64
C GLY A 34 8.59 6.37 11.76
N MET A 35 9.91 6.25 11.56
CA MET A 35 10.67 7.14 10.66
C MET A 35 10.20 7.04 9.21
N MET A 36 9.93 5.83 8.72
CA MET A 36 9.45 5.60 7.36
C MET A 36 8.04 6.19 7.16
N ALA A 37 7.14 6.05 8.13
CA ALA A 37 5.82 6.67 8.08
C ALA A 37 5.92 8.20 8.02
N PHE A 38 6.81 8.78 8.83
CA PHE A 38 7.06 10.22 8.83
C PHE A 38 7.70 10.71 7.52
N ALA A 39 8.63 9.94 6.95
CA ALA A 39 9.20 10.24 5.64
C ALA A 39 8.13 10.23 4.54
N LEU A 40 7.25 9.21 4.53
CA LEU A 40 6.12 9.13 3.60
C LEU A 40 5.17 10.32 3.76
N PHE A 41 4.89 10.75 4.99
CA PHE A 41 4.11 11.95 5.24
C PHE A 41 4.74 13.21 4.62
N PHE A 42 6.05 13.41 4.73
CA PHE A 42 6.72 14.53 4.06
C PHE A 42 6.64 14.45 2.54
N VAL A 43 6.72 13.24 1.97
CA VAL A 43 6.49 13.06 0.54
C VAL A 43 5.08 13.52 0.17
N LEU A 44 4.08 13.15 0.96
CA LEU A 44 2.69 13.52 0.73
C LEU A 44 2.44 15.02 0.94
N GLN A 45 3.19 15.69 1.82
CA GLN A 45 3.12 17.14 2.01
C GLN A 45 3.49 17.93 0.75
N THR A 46 4.32 17.38 -0.13
CA THR A 46 4.63 18.01 -1.43
C THR A 46 3.40 18.09 -2.35
N LEU A 47 2.34 17.35 -2.04
CA LEU A 47 1.08 17.29 -2.81
C LEU A 47 -0.05 18.05 -2.13
N ARG A 48 0.25 18.91 -1.15
CA ARG A 48 -0.76 19.66 -0.39
C ARG A 48 -1.60 20.57 -1.28
N GLU A 49 -0.98 21.23 -2.26
CA GLU A 49 -1.67 22.09 -3.23
C GLU A 49 -2.23 21.26 -4.37
N SER A 50 -3.01 20.22 -4.06
CA SER A 50 -3.62 19.37 -5.06
C SER A 50 -4.98 18.86 -4.59
N VAL A 51 -5.70 18.23 -5.51
CA VAL A 51 -7.01 17.61 -5.32
C VAL A 51 -7.05 16.62 -4.16
N LEU A 52 -5.89 16.03 -3.83
CA LEU A 52 -5.79 15.13 -2.70
C LEU A 52 -6.10 15.84 -1.37
N SER A 53 -5.83 17.15 -1.24
CA SER A 53 -6.18 17.90 -0.02
C SER A 53 -7.69 17.99 0.19
N GLU A 54 -8.48 18.01 -0.89
CA GLU A 54 -9.95 18.01 -0.81
C GLU A 54 -10.51 16.60 -0.61
N LYS A 55 -9.99 15.61 -1.35
CA LYS A 55 -10.55 14.25 -1.36
C LYS A 55 -10.04 13.37 -0.22
N VAL A 56 -8.83 13.62 0.27
CA VAL A 56 -8.13 12.78 1.23
C VAL A 56 -7.43 13.66 2.30
N PRO A 57 -8.16 14.55 2.99
CA PRO A 57 -7.57 15.48 3.96
C PRO A 57 -6.89 14.76 5.12
N TYR A 58 -7.38 13.58 5.50
CA TYR A 58 -6.86 12.75 6.58
C TYR A 58 -5.44 12.21 6.36
N ILE A 59 -4.87 12.33 5.16
CA ILE A 59 -3.47 11.96 4.86
C ILE A 59 -2.58 13.21 4.68
N ILE A 60 -3.15 14.31 4.19
CA ILE A 60 -2.40 15.49 3.75
C ILE A 60 -2.37 16.62 4.78
N GLU A 61 -3.39 16.77 5.62
CA GLU A 61 -3.38 17.84 6.61
C GLU A 61 -2.19 17.68 7.56
N THR A 62 -1.56 18.81 7.90
CA THR A 62 -0.46 18.85 8.87
C THR A 62 -1.00 18.64 10.28
N SER A 63 -1.17 17.37 10.67
CA SER A 63 -1.72 16.99 11.97
C SER A 63 -1.15 15.66 12.48
N ASN A 64 -1.19 15.47 13.81
CA ASN A 64 -0.87 14.18 14.43
C ASN A 64 -1.80 13.06 13.94
N PHE A 65 -3.03 13.40 13.58
CA PHE A 65 -3.98 12.44 13.03
C PHE A 65 -3.48 11.84 11.72
N SER A 66 -2.99 12.67 10.79
CA SER A 66 -2.56 12.25 9.46
C SER A 66 -1.27 11.43 9.49
N THR A 67 -0.28 11.85 10.29
CA THR A 67 0.99 11.12 10.42
C THR A 67 0.78 9.74 11.01
N ILE A 68 -0.08 9.63 12.02
CA ILE A 68 -0.42 8.35 12.63
C ILE A 68 -1.26 7.49 11.71
N PHE A 69 -2.22 8.08 10.99
CA PHE A 69 -3.01 7.34 10.00
C PHE A 69 -2.11 6.65 8.96
N ILE A 70 -1.08 7.36 8.45
CA ILE A 70 -0.06 6.79 7.56
C ILE A 70 0.72 5.68 8.27
N TYR A 71 1.12 5.89 9.53
CA TYR A 71 1.82 4.88 10.32
C TYR A 71 0.99 3.60 10.52
N LEU A 72 -0.32 3.70 10.77
CA LEU A 72 -1.21 2.54 10.90
C LEU A 72 -1.17 1.66 9.64
N GLY A 73 -1.30 2.29 8.46
CA GLY A 73 -1.24 1.59 7.18
C GLY A 73 0.15 0.97 6.94
N LEU A 74 1.22 1.71 7.20
CA LEU A 74 2.59 1.22 7.03
C LEU A 74 2.92 0.06 7.97
N SER A 75 2.53 0.17 9.24
CA SER A 75 2.71 -0.88 10.25
C SER A 75 2.00 -2.16 9.83
N TYR A 76 0.76 -2.05 9.35
CA TYR A 76 -0.02 -3.19 8.85
C TYR A 76 0.69 -3.91 7.68
N LEU A 77 1.14 -3.14 6.68
CA LEU A 77 1.86 -3.68 5.52
C LEU A 77 3.22 -4.29 5.91
N SER A 78 3.98 -3.60 6.75
CA SER A 78 5.29 -4.05 7.21
C SER A 78 5.20 -5.32 8.06
N MET A 79 4.20 -5.42 8.95
CA MET A 79 3.97 -6.63 9.75
C MET A 79 3.47 -7.80 8.89
N THR A 80 2.65 -7.54 7.88
CA THR A 80 2.25 -8.57 6.91
C THR A 80 3.49 -9.15 6.21
N ALA A 81 4.38 -8.28 5.71
CA ALA A 81 5.63 -8.71 5.10
C ALA A 81 6.52 -9.47 6.09
N TYR A 82 6.63 -8.98 7.33
CA TYR A 82 7.41 -9.64 8.39
C TYR A 82 6.89 -11.06 8.67
N PHE A 83 5.59 -11.27 8.81
CA PHE A 83 5.00 -12.60 9.05
C PHE A 83 5.20 -13.55 7.87
N ILE A 84 5.19 -13.04 6.63
CA ILE A 84 5.48 -13.86 5.45
C ILE A 84 6.95 -14.29 5.43
N VAL A 85 7.87 -13.36 5.71
CA VAL A 85 9.32 -13.63 5.68
C VAL A 85 9.74 -14.53 6.84
N ARG A 86 9.27 -14.24 8.05
CA ARG A 86 9.59 -14.97 9.29
C ARG A 86 8.52 -16.00 9.68
N TYR A 87 7.79 -16.52 8.70
CA TYR A 87 6.65 -17.42 8.91
C TYR A 87 6.92 -18.58 9.88
N GLN A 88 8.04 -19.29 9.73
CA GLN A 88 8.36 -20.44 10.59
C GLN A 88 8.51 -20.06 12.06
N ASN A 89 9.06 -18.87 12.35
CA ASN A 89 9.32 -18.41 13.71
C ASN A 89 8.06 -17.85 14.39
N VAL A 90 7.19 -17.19 13.62
CA VAL A 90 5.97 -16.56 14.15
C VAL A 90 4.84 -17.58 14.30
N SER A 91 4.79 -18.60 13.44
CA SER A 91 3.64 -19.50 13.32
C SER A 91 3.75 -20.80 14.11
N TYR A 92 2.75 -21.68 13.97
CA TYR A 92 2.76 -23.04 14.53
C TYR A 92 3.39 -24.08 13.59
N ALA A 93 4.27 -23.68 12.67
CA ALA A 93 4.95 -24.59 11.76
C ALA A 93 5.69 -25.74 12.49
N GLU A 94 6.25 -25.45 13.67
CA GLU A 94 6.92 -26.42 14.56
C GLU A 94 6.05 -27.62 14.96
N VAL A 95 4.72 -27.48 14.92
CA VAL A 95 3.78 -28.59 15.17
C VAL A 95 3.93 -29.67 14.09
N TYR A 96 4.18 -29.27 12.85
CA TYR A 96 4.41 -30.17 11.73
C TYR A 96 5.84 -30.74 11.71
N ASP A 97 6.81 -30.03 12.29
CA ASP A 97 8.20 -30.49 12.43
C ASP A 97 8.41 -31.46 13.61
N ASN A 98 7.32 -31.85 14.30
CA ASN A 98 7.31 -32.74 15.46
C ASN A 98 8.04 -32.21 16.70
N SER A 99 8.45 -30.95 16.74
CA SER A 99 9.06 -30.33 17.91
C SER A 99 8.14 -30.42 19.14
N TRP A 100 6.83 -30.31 18.92
CA TRP A 100 5.82 -30.40 19.98
C TRP A 100 5.47 -31.84 20.35
N TYR A 101 5.69 -32.82 19.47
CA TYR A 101 5.37 -34.22 19.71
C TYR A 101 6.13 -34.76 20.93
N ALA A 102 7.43 -34.49 21.02
CA ALA A 102 8.24 -34.87 22.17
C ALA A 102 7.75 -34.22 23.48
N LEU A 103 7.34 -32.95 23.42
CA LEU A 103 6.83 -32.21 24.58
C LEU A 103 5.48 -32.78 25.06
N VAL A 104 4.60 -33.17 24.13
CA VAL A 104 3.33 -33.82 24.47
C VAL A 104 3.55 -35.14 25.19
N HIS A 105 4.52 -35.96 24.74
CA HIS A 105 4.90 -37.21 25.41
C HIS A 105 5.56 -37.00 26.77
N MET A 106 6.21 -35.86 26.98
CA MET A 106 6.68 -35.39 28.28
C MET A 106 5.58 -34.80 29.17
N LYS A 107 4.30 -34.97 28.82
CA LYS A 107 3.10 -34.50 29.54
C LYS A 107 2.92 -32.99 29.56
N TYR A 108 3.49 -32.24 28.62
CA TYR A 108 3.18 -30.81 28.48
C TYR A 108 1.79 -30.60 27.85
N PRO A 109 0.92 -29.75 28.43
CA PRO A 109 -0.41 -29.49 27.88
C PRO A 109 -0.34 -28.58 26.64
N VAL A 110 -0.79 -29.10 25.49
CA VAL A 110 -0.78 -28.39 24.19
C VAL A 110 -1.50 -27.05 24.25
N GLY A 111 -2.64 -26.96 24.94
CA GLY A 111 -3.42 -25.72 25.03
C GLY A 111 -2.61 -24.56 25.64
N ILE A 112 -1.81 -24.84 26.68
CA ILE A 112 -0.95 -23.84 27.30
C ILE A 112 0.19 -23.43 26.36
N MET A 113 0.72 -24.36 25.56
CA MET A 113 1.74 -24.06 24.56
C MET A 113 1.20 -23.13 23.45
N VAL A 114 -0.01 -23.42 22.94
CA VAL A 114 -0.68 -22.57 21.94
C VAL A 114 -0.87 -21.15 22.49
N ILE A 115 -1.43 -21.02 23.69
CA ILE A 115 -1.68 -19.72 24.33
C ILE A 115 -0.38 -18.99 24.63
N ALA A 116 0.63 -19.68 25.17
CA ALA A 116 1.92 -19.07 25.50
C ALA A 116 2.60 -18.49 24.24
N LYS A 117 2.60 -19.23 23.13
CA LYS A 117 3.17 -18.76 21.87
C LYS A 117 2.37 -17.60 21.29
N LEU A 118 1.03 -17.66 21.31
CA LEU A 118 0.18 -16.55 20.86
C LEU A 118 0.46 -15.29 21.66
N LEU A 119 0.50 -15.36 22.99
CA LEU A 119 0.75 -14.21 23.85
C LEU A 119 2.16 -13.64 23.65
N ALA A 120 3.17 -14.49 23.48
CA ALA A 120 4.54 -14.05 23.20
C ALA A 120 4.62 -13.31 21.85
N GLN A 121 4.01 -13.84 20.80
CA GLN A 121 3.98 -13.19 19.48
C GLN A 121 3.14 -11.91 19.48
N LEU A 122 2.00 -11.89 20.19
CA LEU A 122 1.18 -10.69 20.33
C LEU A 122 1.94 -9.58 21.06
N ALA A 123 2.62 -9.91 22.16
CA ALA A 123 3.44 -8.95 22.90
C ALA A 123 4.59 -8.40 22.03
N TYR A 124 5.25 -9.27 21.26
CA TYR A 124 6.28 -8.86 20.31
C TYR A 124 5.76 -7.82 19.32
N VAL A 125 4.65 -8.13 18.65
CA VAL A 125 4.07 -7.30 17.59
C VAL A 125 3.56 -5.97 18.16
N LEU A 126 2.89 -5.99 19.30
CA LEU A 126 2.40 -4.79 19.97
C LEU A 126 3.55 -3.90 20.47
N LEU A 127 4.68 -4.48 20.90
CA LEU A 127 5.85 -3.70 21.32
C LEU A 127 6.49 -2.97 20.13
N VAL A 128 6.73 -3.65 19.01
CA VAL A 128 7.23 -2.99 17.78
C VAL A 128 6.30 -1.84 17.38
N TYR A 129 5.00 -2.14 17.36
CA TYR A 129 3.97 -1.19 17.00
C TYR A 129 3.91 0.01 17.95
N ALA A 130 4.00 -0.20 19.26
CA ALA A 130 3.99 0.89 20.23
C ALA A 130 5.22 1.80 20.10
N ILE A 131 6.40 1.22 19.88
CA ILE A 131 7.64 2.00 19.66
C ILE A 131 7.49 2.87 18.42
N GLY A 132 7.08 2.30 17.28
CA GLY A 132 6.91 3.09 16.06
C GLY A 132 5.83 4.16 16.17
N PHE A 133 4.76 3.90 16.93
CA PHE A 133 3.69 4.85 17.19
C PHE A 133 4.21 6.06 17.98
N VAL A 134 4.95 5.80 19.07
CA VAL A 134 5.56 6.84 19.92
C VAL A 134 6.60 7.63 19.13
N VAL A 135 7.43 6.97 18.32
CA VAL A 135 8.41 7.64 17.44
C VAL A 135 7.70 8.57 16.45
N THR A 136 6.60 8.13 15.84
CA THR A 136 5.82 8.95 14.91
C THR A 136 5.24 10.19 15.60
N ILE A 137 4.68 10.05 16.81
CA ILE A 137 4.21 11.19 17.62
C ILE A 137 5.35 12.13 17.97
N GLY A 138 6.49 11.58 18.41
CA GLY A 138 7.68 12.37 18.76
C GLY A 138 8.17 13.19 17.56
N LEU A 139 8.24 12.57 16.39
CA LEU A 139 8.63 13.25 15.15
C LEU A 139 7.60 14.31 14.72
N THR A 140 6.32 14.01 14.86
CA THR A 140 5.25 14.96 14.49
C THR A 140 5.18 16.16 15.44
N SER A 141 5.61 16.00 16.70
CA SER A 141 5.72 17.11 17.65
C SER A 141 6.66 18.23 17.15
N PHE A 142 7.69 17.90 16.35
CA PHE A 142 8.56 18.92 15.74
C PHE A 142 7.84 19.80 14.71
N LEU A 143 6.72 19.34 14.16
CA LEU A 143 5.88 20.11 13.23
C LEU A 143 4.91 21.06 13.94
N LYS A 144 4.98 21.17 15.28
CA LYS A 144 4.07 21.98 16.11
C LYS A 144 2.57 21.65 15.88
N ALA A 145 2.27 20.41 15.50
CA ALA A 145 0.90 19.97 15.30
C ALA A 145 0.13 19.87 16.65
N PRO A 146 -1.17 20.19 16.70
CA PRO A 146 -1.95 20.12 17.94
C PRO A 146 -2.02 18.68 18.46
N PHE A 147 -1.65 18.52 19.73
CA PHE A 147 -1.71 17.23 20.41
C PHE A 147 -3.09 17.02 21.02
N VAL A 148 -3.84 16.05 20.51
CA VAL A 148 -5.21 15.76 20.94
C VAL A 148 -5.32 14.29 21.29
N LEU A 149 -5.25 13.99 22.58
CA LEU A 149 -5.18 12.63 23.12
C LEU A 149 -6.34 11.70 22.75
N PRO A 150 -7.62 12.13 22.69
CA PRO A 150 -8.75 11.23 22.47
C PRO A 150 -8.65 10.41 21.18
N TYR A 151 -8.35 11.03 20.04
CA TYR A 151 -8.21 10.28 18.79
C TYR A 151 -6.93 9.45 18.73
N LEU A 152 -5.86 9.83 19.46
CA LEU A 152 -4.62 9.06 19.50
C LEU A 152 -4.83 7.70 20.15
N ILE A 153 -5.62 7.64 21.22
CA ILE A 153 -5.96 6.38 21.89
C ILE A 153 -6.77 5.47 20.96
N SER A 154 -7.79 6.03 20.28
CA SER A 154 -8.59 5.28 19.32
C SER A 154 -7.77 4.76 18.14
N GLN A 155 -6.88 5.60 17.57
CA GLN A 155 -5.96 5.19 16.52
C GLN A 155 -4.97 4.12 16.98
N PHE A 156 -4.44 4.25 18.20
CA PHE A 156 -3.55 3.25 18.77
C PHE A 156 -4.26 1.89 18.87
N LEU A 157 -5.47 1.87 19.45
CA LEU A 157 -6.24 0.64 19.63
C LEU A 157 -6.63 0.02 18.28
N GLN A 158 -7.02 0.86 17.31
CA GLN A 158 -7.34 0.40 15.96
C GLN A 158 -6.17 -0.32 15.28
N GLY A 159 -4.96 0.22 15.36
CA GLY A 159 -3.76 -0.47 14.84
C GLY A 159 -3.46 -1.77 15.59
N ALA A 160 -3.58 -1.76 16.92
CA ALA A 160 -3.39 -2.96 17.74
C ALA A 160 -4.38 -4.08 17.37
N MET A 161 -5.65 -3.74 17.13
CA MET A 161 -6.69 -4.69 16.69
C MET A 161 -6.36 -5.28 15.31
N ASN A 162 -5.97 -4.44 14.34
CA ASN A 162 -5.60 -4.92 13.00
C ASN A 162 -4.38 -5.86 13.03
N LEU A 163 -3.40 -5.58 13.88
CA LEU A 163 -2.23 -6.44 14.07
C LEU A 163 -2.56 -7.74 14.79
N ALA A 164 -3.45 -7.70 15.78
CA ALA A 164 -3.95 -8.91 16.45
C ALA A 164 -4.71 -9.82 15.45
N MET A 165 -5.56 -9.23 14.60
CA MET A 165 -6.23 -9.95 13.52
C MET A 165 -5.24 -10.57 12.53
N LEU A 166 -4.22 -9.82 12.11
CA LEU A 166 -3.17 -10.31 11.21
C LEU A 166 -2.42 -11.51 11.82
N LEU A 167 -2.11 -11.46 13.11
CA LEU A 167 -1.50 -12.56 13.84
C LEU A 167 -2.44 -13.78 13.90
N SER A 168 -3.71 -13.57 14.24
CA SER A 168 -4.74 -14.63 14.24
C SER A 168 -4.88 -15.32 12.89
N ILE A 169 -4.89 -14.56 11.78
CA ILE A 169 -4.87 -15.11 10.42
C ILE A 169 -3.63 -15.98 10.22
N THR A 170 -2.45 -15.46 10.55
CA THR A 170 -1.16 -16.15 10.37
C THR A 170 -1.12 -17.48 11.13
N LEU A 171 -1.53 -17.49 12.39
CA LEU A 171 -1.58 -18.68 13.24
C LEU A 171 -2.60 -19.71 12.70
N THR A 172 -3.78 -19.26 12.29
CA THR A 172 -4.84 -20.13 11.75
C THR A 172 -4.44 -20.78 10.44
N VAL A 173 -3.89 -19.99 9.52
CA VAL A 173 -3.37 -20.49 8.24
C VAL A 173 -2.29 -21.53 8.47
N SER A 174 -1.44 -21.30 9.48
CA SER A 174 -0.31 -22.21 9.72
C SER A 174 -0.70 -23.62 10.12
N LEU A 175 -1.77 -23.78 10.90
CA LEU A 175 -2.29 -25.10 11.27
C LEU A 175 -3.18 -25.71 10.18
N SER A 176 -3.67 -24.90 9.25
CA SER A 176 -4.57 -25.33 8.18
C SER A 176 -3.82 -25.80 6.93
N ILE A 177 -2.70 -25.15 6.61
CA ILE A 177 -1.91 -25.41 5.40
C ILE A 177 -0.53 -25.93 5.81
N ARG A 178 -0.26 -27.19 5.47
CA ARG A 178 1.02 -27.85 5.77
C ARG A 178 2.19 -27.33 4.93
N ASP A 179 1.94 -26.96 3.68
CA ASP A 179 2.97 -26.41 2.79
C ASP A 179 3.25 -24.94 3.15
N VAL A 180 4.48 -24.69 3.61
CA VAL A 180 4.97 -23.38 4.04
C VAL A 180 4.72 -22.30 2.99
N THR A 181 4.83 -22.61 1.70
CA THR A 181 4.76 -21.56 0.69
C THR A 181 3.32 -21.22 0.32
N ASN A 182 2.45 -22.24 0.23
CA ASN A 182 1.02 -21.98 0.09
C ASN A 182 0.47 -21.24 1.32
N ALA A 183 1.00 -21.52 2.52
CA ALA A 183 0.67 -20.79 3.73
C ALA A 183 1.08 -19.31 3.63
N LYS A 184 2.29 -19.01 3.15
CA LYS A 184 2.75 -17.63 2.90
C LYS A 184 1.84 -16.86 1.93
N TYR A 185 1.44 -17.48 0.82
CA TYR A 185 0.50 -16.86 -0.12
C TYR A 185 -0.89 -16.65 0.48
N ALA A 186 -1.38 -17.63 1.23
CA ALA A 186 -2.66 -17.52 1.93
C ALA A 186 -2.65 -16.38 2.95
N ILE A 187 -1.57 -16.20 3.71
CA ILE A 187 -1.41 -15.06 4.64
C ILE A 187 -1.54 -13.74 3.91
N GLY A 188 -0.81 -13.55 2.81
CA GLY A 188 -0.88 -12.31 2.03
C GLY A 188 -2.27 -12.07 1.41
N ALA A 189 -2.93 -13.12 0.94
CA ALA A 189 -4.27 -13.02 0.38
C ALA A 189 -5.32 -12.68 1.46
N PHE A 190 -5.28 -13.36 2.61
CA PHE A 190 -6.21 -13.11 3.72
C PHE A 190 -5.95 -11.75 4.39
N SER A 191 -4.70 -11.30 4.50
CA SER A 191 -4.41 -9.95 4.99
C SER A 191 -4.95 -8.88 4.04
N LEU A 192 -4.76 -9.04 2.72
CA LEU A 192 -5.32 -8.12 1.73
C LEU A 192 -6.86 -8.08 1.82
N ALA A 193 -7.49 -9.26 1.86
CA ALA A 193 -8.94 -9.37 1.99
C ALA A 193 -9.44 -8.69 3.29
N ALA A 194 -8.75 -8.90 4.41
CA ALA A 194 -9.11 -8.30 5.69
C ALA A 194 -8.97 -6.76 5.69
N GLY A 195 -7.95 -6.22 5.03
CA GLY A 195 -7.83 -4.78 4.81
C GLY A 195 -8.97 -4.22 3.94
N LEU A 196 -9.33 -4.90 2.85
CA LEU A 196 -10.41 -4.50 1.95
C LEU A 196 -11.81 -4.59 2.58
N LEU A 197 -12.02 -5.50 3.53
CA LEU A 197 -13.28 -5.64 4.27
C LEU A 197 -13.65 -4.39 5.09
N GLN A 198 -12.70 -3.49 5.36
CA GLN A 198 -12.98 -2.23 6.06
C GLN A 198 -13.79 -1.24 5.21
N LEU A 199 -13.78 -1.38 3.88
CA LEU A 199 -14.51 -0.52 2.95
C LEU A 199 -16.03 -0.80 2.99
N PRO A 200 -16.53 -2.02 2.70
CA PRO A 200 -17.97 -2.31 2.70
C PRO A 200 -18.61 -2.27 4.08
N THR A 201 -17.82 -2.42 5.15
CA THR A 201 -18.32 -2.39 6.54
C THR A 201 -18.52 -0.97 7.09
N GLY A 202 -18.23 0.08 6.30
CA GLY A 202 -18.29 1.47 6.74
C GLY A 202 -17.21 1.86 7.75
N TYR A 203 -16.37 0.91 8.16
CA TYR A 203 -15.34 1.13 9.19
C TYR A 203 -14.29 2.13 8.73
N PHE A 204 -13.94 2.12 7.44
CA PHE A 204 -13.03 3.09 6.85
C PHE A 204 -13.48 4.54 7.05
N GLN A 205 -14.79 4.82 6.92
CA GLN A 205 -15.34 6.17 7.11
C GLN A 205 -15.20 6.68 8.55
N ILE A 206 -15.16 5.77 9.52
CA ILE A 206 -14.95 6.12 10.93
C ILE A 206 -13.46 6.45 11.13
N ILE A 207 -12.55 5.62 10.61
CA ILE A 207 -11.09 5.79 10.78
C ILE A 207 -10.56 7.01 10.05
N SER A 208 -11.15 7.38 8.91
CA SER A 208 -10.75 8.57 8.15
C SER A 208 -11.22 9.89 8.78
N ASP A 209 -12.18 9.86 9.71
CA ASP A 209 -12.79 11.05 10.28
C ASP A 209 -12.20 11.37 11.67
N ARG A 210 -11.59 12.55 11.79
CA ARG A 210 -10.95 13.02 13.03
C ARG A 210 -11.96 13.16 14.17
N SER A 211 -13.18 13.60 13.89
CA SER A 211 -14.21 13.85 14.91
C SER A 211 -14.72 12.54 15.51
N LYS A 212 -15.03 11.57 14.64
CA LYS A 212 -15.55 10.25 15.04
C LYS A 212 -14.53 9.45 15.83
N MET A 213 -13.24 9.61 15.53
CA MET A 213 -12.16 8.93 16.25
C MET A 213 -11.92 9.46 17.67
N GLN A 214 -12.49 10.61 18.06
CA GLN A 214 -12.32 11.11 19.43
C GLN A 214 -13.04 10.23 20.47
N SER A 215 -14.13 9.57 20.10
CA SER A 215 -14.86 8.68 21.00
C SER A 215 -14.52 7.22 20.74
N LEU A 216 -14.02 6.54 21.78
CA LEU A 216 -13.67 5.12 21.71
C LEU A 216 -14.90 4.24 21.44
N SER A 217 -16.08 4.67 21.91
CA SER A 217 -17.34 3.99 21.67
C SER A 217 -17.68 3.88 20.19
N ASN A 218 -17.33 4.88 19.38
CA ASN A 218 -17.59 4.84 17.94
C ASN A 218 -16.74 3.77 17.23
N LEU A 219 -15.58 3.43 17.79
CA LEU A 219 -14.71 2.39 17.26
C LEU A 219 -15.20 0.99 17.65
N LEU A 220 -15.57 0.79 18.91
CA LEU A 220 -15.79 -0.54 19.49
C LEU A 220 -17.25 -0.99 19.48
N LEU A 221 -18.21 -0.06 19.58
CA LEU A 221 -19.63 -0.37 19.72
C LEU A 221 -20.37 -0.20 18.39
N PRO A 222 -21.44 -0.98 18.14
CA PRO A 222 -22.25 -0.86 16.93
C PRO A 222 -22.91 0.51 16.79
N SER A 223 -23.10 1.23 17.90
CA SER A 223 -23.63 2.60 17.93
C SER A 223 -22.79 3.60 17.15
N GLY A 224 -21.50 3.29 16.89
CA GLY A 224 -20.61 4.08 16.05
C GLY A 224 -20.79 3.91 14.55
N GLY A 225 -21.62 2.94 14.13
CA GLY A 225 -21.96 2.73 12.71
C GLY A 225 -21.19 1.62 12.00
N SER A 226 -20.44 0.75 12.71
CA SER A 226 -19.75 -0.40 12.10
C SER A 226 -19.75 -1.64 12.98
N LEU A 227 -20.04 -2.80 12.38
CA LEU A 227 -19.96 -4.12 13.03
C LEU A 227 -18.55 -4.73 12.93
N TYR A 228 -17.60 -4.05 12.29
CA TYR A 228 -16.28 -4.60 11.99
C TYR A 228 -15.47 -4.90 13.26
N ALA A 229 -15.47 -4.01 14.25
CA ALA A 229 -14.71 -4.20 15.49
C ALA A 229 -15.17 -5.45 16.27
N ILE A 230 -16.49 -5.66 16.38
CA ILE A 230 -17.05 -6.87 17.00
C ILE A 230 -16.73 -8.10 16.15
N GLY A 231 -16.91 -8.01 14.83
CA GLY A 231 -16.56 -9.10 13.91
C GLY A 231 -15.09 -9.53 14.05
N LEU A 232 -14.18 -8.59 14.25
CA LEU A 232 -12.76 -8.84 14.48
C LEU A 232 -12.53 -9.54 15.83
N LEU A 233 -13.16 -9.10 16.91
CA LEU A 233 -13.05 -9.76 18.21
C LEU A 233 -13.59 -11.20 18.18
N VAL A 234 -14.75 -11.41 17.54
CA VAL A 234 -15.34 -12.74 17.32
C VAL A 234 -14.41 -13.60 16.48
N PHE A 235 -13.86 -13.07 15.39
CA PHE A 235 -12.90 -13.76 14.54
C PHE A 235 -11.65 -14.19 15.34
N CYS A 236 -11.07 -13.29 16.12
CA CYS A 236 -9.92 -13.60 16.98
C CYS A 236 -10.25 -14.72 17.98
N ALA A 237 -11.42 -14.67 18.63
CA ALA A 237 -11.85 -15.71 19.57
C ALA A 237 -12.05 -17.08 18.88
N VAL A 238 -12.73 -17.11 17.74
CA VAL A 238 -12.96 -18.33 16.96
C VAL A 238 -11.63 -18.90 16.44
N SER A 239 -10.72 -18.04 15.97
CA SER A 239 -9.39 -18.43 15.51
C SER A 239 -8.56 -19.09 16.61
N LEU A 240 -8.66 -18.59 17.84
CA LEU A 240 -7.98 -19.15 19.01
C LEU A 240 -8.51 -20.55 19.34
N ILE A 241 -9.83 -20.72 19.40
CA ILE A 241 -10.47 -22.01 19.65
C ILE A 241 -10.04 -23.02 18.58
N TYR A 242 -10.10 -22.62 17.30
CA TYR A 242 -9.65 -23.45 16.18
C TYR A 242 -8.17 -23.85 16.33
N CYS A 243 -7.29 -22.91 16.65
CA CYS A 243 -5.87 -23.20 16.84
C CYS A 243 -5.64 -24.22 17.97
N ILE A 244 -6.33 -24.09 19.10
CA ILE A 244 -6.21 -25.04 20.22
C ILE A 244 -6.66 -26.44 19.79
N VAL A 245 -7.87 -26.57 19.22
CA VAL A 245 -8.43 -27.86 18.81
C VAL A 245 -7.54 -28.51 17.75
N ARG A 246 -7.12 -27.74 16.74
CA ARG A 246 -6.34 -28.27 15.62
C ARG A 246 -4.92 -28.63 16.03
N ALA A 247 -4.26 -27.81 16.86
CA ALA A 247 -2.94 -28.13 17.39
C ALA A 247 -2.98 -29.39 18.27
N MET A 248 -4.03 -29.57 19.09
CA MET A 248 -4.20 -30.78 19.91
C MET A 248 -4.33 -32.05 19.07
N ASP A 249 -5.01 -31.98 17.93
CA ASP A 249 -5.18 -33.13 17.03
C ASP A 249 -3.86 -33.50 16.33
N ILE A 250 -3.13 -32.49 15.86
CA ILE A 250 -1.88 -32.68 15.09
C ILE A 250 -0.71 -33.04 16.00
N ALA A 251 -0.51 -32.35 17.13
CA ALA A 251 0.66 -32.51 17.99
C ALA A 251 0.75 -33.89 18.67
N LYS A 252 -0.38 -34.61 18.78
CA LYS A 252 -0.40 -35.99 19.31
C LYS A 252 0.10 -37.02 18.32
N ARG A 253 0.18 -36.68 17.03
CA ARG A 253 0.55 -37.61 15.96
C ARG A 253 1.93 -37.27 15.45
N PHE A 254 2.73 -38.30 15.17
CA PHE A 254 3.97 -38.09 14.45
C PHE A 254 3.65 -37.73 13.00
N ASN A 255 4.08 -36.56 12.57
CA ASN A 255 3.97 -36.10 11.20
C ASN A 255 5.26 -36.49 10.46
N PRO A 256 5.24 -37.46 9.53
CA PRO A 256 6.44 -37.74 8.75
C PRO A 256 6.86 -36.46 8.00
N PRO A 257 8.15 -36.12 7.88
CA PRO A 257 8.60 -34.90 7.21
C PRO A 257 7.95 -34.75 5.83
N TYR A 258 7.57 -33.52 5.46
CA TYR A 258 6.91 -33.25 4.18
C TYR A 258 7.79 -33.66 3.00
N ASP A 259 9.11 -33.61 3.20
CA ASP A 259 10.10 -34.25 2.36
C ASP A 259 10.11 -35.76 2.66
N SER A 260 9.17 -36.49 2.06
CA SER A 260 9.50 -37.86 1.67
C SER A 260 10.75 -37.73 0.81
N GLY A 261 11.88 -38.31 1.20
CA GLY A 261 13.19 -38.26 0.52
C GLY A 261 13.18 -38.82 -0.92
N ILE A 262 12.24 -38.35 -1.71
CA ILE A 262 12.03 -38.59 -3.11
C ILE A 262 12.92 -37.56 -3.79
N PRO A 263 13.97 -38.00 -4.49
CA PRO A 263 14.85 -37.08 -5.17
C PRO A 263 14.02 -36.30 -6.20
N VAL A 264 14.03 -34.98 -6.01
CA VAL A 264 13.49 -34.02 -6.96
C VAL A 264 14.29 -34.16 -8.25
N PRO A 265 13.65 -34.28 -9.42
CA PRO A 265 14.37 -34.25 -10.68
C PRO A 265 15.20 -32.98 -10.78
N GLU A 266 16.54 -33.12 -10.72
CA GLU A 266 17.44 -32.00 -10.93
C GLU A 266 17.43 -31.61 -12.41
N ALA A 267 17.71 -30.35 -12.72
CA ALA A 267 17.84 -29.86 -14.11
C ALA A 267 18.88 -30.64 -14.94
N LYS A 268 19.75 -31.42 -14.28
CA LYS A 268 20.74 -32.31 -14.88
C LYS A 268 20.14 -33.59 -15.48
N TRP A 269 18.89 -33.93 -15.16
CA TRP A 269 18.30 -35.22 -15.55
C TRP A 269 17.73 -35.20 -16.97
N GLY A 270 17.69 -34.04 -17.64
CA GLY A 270 17.17 -33.90 -19.01
C GLY A 270 15.64 -33.80 -19.07
N GLU A 271 15.13 -33.18 -20.14
CA GLU A 271 13.69 -33.08 -20.37
C GLU A 271 13.10 -34.47 -20.70
N GLY A 272 12.08 -34.91 -19.94
CA GLY A 272 11.35 -36.16 -20.21
C GLY A 272 11.58 -37.33 -19.24
N VAL A 273 12.39 -37.17 -18.17
CA VAL A 273 12.61 -38.25 -17.19
C VAL A 273 11.36 -38.51 -16.34
N ARG A 274 10.87 -39.76 -16.39
CA ARG A 274 9.70 -40.22 -15.62
C ARG A 274 10.16 -41.06 -14.43
N LEU A 275 9.97 -40.53 -13.22
CA LEU A 275 10.18 -41.28 -11.98
C LEU A 275 9.03 -42.28 -11.77
N THR A 276 9.35 -43.58 -11.73
CA THR A 276 8.40 -44.65 -11.36
C THR A 276 8.82 -45.28 -10.04
N LEU A 277 7.93 -45.25 -9.05
CA LEU A 277 8.16 -45.87 -7.74
C LEU A 277 7.63 -47.31 -7.75
N HIS A 278 8.51 -48.29 -7.55
CA HIS A 278 8.12 -49.70 -7.42
C HIS A 278 8.05 -50.11 -5.94
N THR A 279 7.04 -50.90 -5.59
CA THR A 279 6.92 -51.50 -4.26
C THR A 279 6.80 -53.01 -4.39
N ALA A 280 7.47 -53.75 -3.51
CA ALA A 280 7.41 -55.21 -3.47
C ALA A 280 6.08 -55.73 -2.88
N ARG A 281 5.34 -54.91 -2.10
CA ARG A 281 4.07 -55.30 -1.48
C ARG A 281 2.86 -54.87 -2.31
N LYS A 282 1.97 -55.82 -2.59
CA LYS A 282 0.72 -55.62 -3.37
C LYS A 282 -0.49 -55.17 -2.52
N ASP A 283 -0.27 -54.64 -1.32
CA ASP A 283 -1.37 -54.14 -0.49
C ASP A 283 -2.02 -52.89 -1.09
N ARG A 284 -3.36 -52.85 -1.13
CA ARG A 284 -4.14 -51.75 -1.73
C ARG A 284 -3.85 -50.38 -1.08
N LYS A 285 -3.61 -50.35 0.24
CA LYS A 285 -3.24 -49.12 0.97
C LYS A 285 -1.84 -48.63 0.62
N ILE A 286 -0.90 -49.55 0.41
CA ILE A 286 0.50 -49.24 0.05
C ILE A 286 0.57 -48.77 -1.41
N LEU A 287 -0.13 -49.44 -2.33
CA LEU A 287 -0.26 -49.02 -3.72
C LEU A 287 -0.90 -47.63 -3.85
N ALA A 288 -1.91 -47.31 -3.02
CA ALA A 288 -2.51 -45.98 -2.97
C ALA A 288 -1.52 -44.92 -2.45
N ALA A 289 -0.70 -45.26 -1.45
CA ALA A 289 0.37 -44.38 -0.96
C ALA A 289 1.46 -44.16 -2.02
N VAL A 290 1.89 -45.21 -2.72
CA VAL A 290 2.87 -45.14 -3.82
C VAL A 290 2.37 -44.27 -4.96
N ARG A 291 1.11 -44.44 -5.41
CA ARG A 291 0.51 -43.56 -6.44
C ARG A 291 0.41 -42.10 -5.99
N ARG A 292 0.17 -41.84 -4.69
CA ARG A 292 0.19 -40.48 -4.13
C ARG A 292 1.60 -39.90 -4.13
N MET A 293 2.61 -40.71 -3.82
CA MET A 293 4.02 -40.32 -3.87
C MET A 293 4.50 -40.08 -5.31
N GLU A 294 4.11 -40.92 -6.27
CA GLU A 294 4.42 -40.73 -7.70
C GLU A 294 3.81 -39.43 -8.24
N LYS A 295 2.55 -39.14 -7.87
CA LYS A 295 1.89 -37.86 -8.18
C LYS A 295 2.52 -36.64 -7.48
N ALA A 296 3.18 -36.83 -6.34
CA ALA A 296 3.91 -35.78 -5.63
C ALA A 296 5.35 -35.59 -6.16
N ALA A 297 5.94 -36.66 -6.71
CA ALA A 297 7.27 -36.68 -7.33
C ALA A 297 7.27 -35.98 -8.69
N LEU A 298 6.21 -36.18 -9.48
CA LEU A 298 5.99 -35.43 -10.72
C LEU A 298 6.09 -33.93 -10.42
N PRO A 299 6.90 -33.15 -11.17
CA PRO A 299 6.95 -31.72 -11.01
C PRO A 299 5.56 -31.18 -11.31
N LYS A 300 4.77 -30.93 -10.26
CA LYS A 300 3.48 -30.27 -10.39
C LYS A 300 3.83 -28.90 -10.97
N GLN A 301 3.47 -28.63 -12.22
CA GLN A 301 3.49 -27.31 -12.82
C GLN A 301 2.56 -26.40 -12.02
N ARG A 302 2.97 -26.01 -10.81
CA ARG A 302 2.31 -25.00 -9.99
C ARG A 302 3.28 -23.84 -9.87
N SER A 303 3.08 -22.88 -10.77
CA SER A 303 3.27 -21.43 -10.59
C SER A 303 3.38 -20.68 -11.93
N THR A 304 3.01 -21.27 -13.07
CA THR A 304 3.01 -20.55 -14.36
C THR A 304 2.09 -19.33 -14.32
N ALA A 305 0.89 -19.47 -13.73
CA ALA A 305 -0.05 -18.35 -13.61
C ALA A 305 0.45 -17.25 -12.66
N LEU A 306 0.97 -17.62 -11.48
CA LEU A 306 1.41 -16.65 -10.46
C LEU A 306 2.69 -15.92 -10.90
N SER A 307 3.62 -16.63 -11.55
CA SER A 307 4.80 -16.01 -12.15
C SER A 307 4.45 -15.15 -13.38
N PHE A 308 3.46 -15.55 -14.18
CA PHE A 308 2.95 -14.73 -15.28
C PHE A 308 2.29 -13.45 -14.77
N ILE A 309 1.44 -13.54 -13.74
CA ILE A 309 0.82 -12.38 -13.07
C ILE A 309 1.90 -11.46 -12.47
N ALA A 310 2.86 -12.01 -11.74
CA ALA A 310 3.93 -11.22 -11.14
C ALA A 310 4.82 -10.53 -12.20
N THR A 311 5.13 -11.24 -13.28
CA THR A 311 5.90 -10.66 -14.40
C THR A 311 5.09 -9.59 -15.13
N GLY A 312 3.81 -9.86 -15.41
CA GLY A 312 2.90 -8.90 -16.05
C GLY A 312 2.72 -7.63 -15.22
N LEU A 313 2.54 -7.77 -13.90
CA LEU A 313 2.47 -6.65 -12.98
C LEU A 313 3.76 -5.83 -12.98
N LEU A 314 4.92 -6.48 -12.93
CA LEU A 314 6.22 -5.79 -12.96
C LEU A 314 6.41 -5.01 -14.27
N VAL A 315 6.07 -5.63 -15.41
CA VAL A 315 6.12 -4.96 -16.72
C VAL A 315 5.15 -3.79 -16.78
N ALA A 316 3.94 -3.93 -16.26
CA ALA A 316 2.95 -2.85 -16.22
C ALA A 316 3.44 -1.66 -15.36
N VAL A 317 4.03 -1.93 -14.19
CA VAL A 317 4.59 -0.89 -13.31
C VAL A 317 5.75 -0.16 -14.00
N VAL A 318 6.70 -0.89 -14.58
CA VAL A 318 7.85 -0.28 -15.29
C VAL A 318 7.37 0.55 -16.49
N THR A 319 6.45 0.00 -17.29
CA THR A 319 5.91 0.71 -18.47
C THR A 319 5.15 1.97 -18.05
N GLY A 320 4.33 1.89 -17.00
CA GLY A 320 3.60 3.04 -16.47
C GLY A 320 4.53 4.14 -15.97
N MET A 321 5.59 3.80 -15.23
CA MET A 321 6.59 4.79 -14.77
C MET A 321 7.33 5.44 -15.93
N LEU A 322 7.68 4.68 -16.98
CA LEU A 322 8.31 5.23 -18.18
C LEU A 322 7.36 6.14 -18.97
N LEU A 323 6.08 5.76 -19.09
CA LEU A 323 5.05 6.60 -19.73
C LEU A 323 4.90 7.94 -19.02
N ILE A 324 4.92 7.96 -17.68
CA ILE A 324 4.89 9.21 -16.90
C ILE A 324 6.09 10.09 -17.25
N ASN A 325 7.30 9.53 -17.36
CA ASN A 325 8.49 10.31 -17.75
C ASN A 325 8.35 10.90 -19.17
N VAL A 326 7.85 10.13 -20.13
CA VAL A 326 7.59 10.62 -21.49
C VAL A 326 6.55 11.74 -21.48
N LEU A 327 5.49 11.57 -20.71
CA LEU A 327 4.42 12.55 -20.55
C LEU A 327 4.91 13.85 -19.89
N LEU A 328 5.80 13.79 -18.91
CA LEU A 328 6.45 14.98 -18.34
C LEU A 328 7.33 15.71 -19.36
N LEU A 329 8.09 14.97 -20.17
CA LEU A 329 8.89 15.56 -21.23
C LEU A 329 8.00 16.25 -22.26
N ALA A 330 6.90 15.59 -22.65
CA ALA A 330 5.91 16.13 -23.56
C ALA A 330 5.30 17.43 -23.01
N PHE A 331 4.93 17.48 -21.73
CA PHE A 331 4.39 18.70 -21.11
C PHE A 331 5.40 19.83 -20.93
N ASN A 332 6.66 19.52 -20.60
CA ASN A 332 7.73 20.51 -20.55
C ASN A 332 8.08 21.08 -21.93
N TYR A 333 7.85 20.30 -22.99
CA TYR A 333 7.96 20.77 -24.36
C TYR A 333 6.75 21.64 -24.72
N ALA A 334 5.54 21.10 -24.56
CA ALA A 334 4.25 21.69 -24.95
C ALA A 334 3.72 22.81 -24.04
N SER A 335 4.63 23.52 -23.37
CA SER A 335 4.24 24.62 -22.49
C SER A 335 3.67 25.79 -23.31
N PRO A 336 2.61 26.46 -22.83
CA PRO A 336 2.10 27.70 -23.42
C PRO A 336 3.16 28.78 -23.65
N THR A 337 4.18 28.80 -22.80
CA THR A 337 5.32 29.73 -22.93
C THR A 337 6.11 29.53 -24.22
N LYS A 338 6.16 28.29 -24.72
CA LYS A 338 6.89 27.90 -25.94
C LYS A 338 5.99 27.81 -27.17
N GLU A 339 4.67 28.03 -27.03
CA GLU A 339 3.67 27.96 -28.10
C GLU A 339 3.69 26.65 -28.91
N THR A 340 4.16 25.55 -28.31
CA THR A 340 4.14 24.25 -28.99
C THR A 340 2.91 23.47 -28.57
N ALA A 341 2.03 23.18 -29.52
CA ALA A 341 0.82 22.38 -29.29
C ALA A 341 1.11 20.89 -29.52
N ILE A 342 0.56 20.02 -28.67
CA ILE A 342 0.50 18.58 -28.93
C ILE A 342 -0.89 18.25 -29.41
N MET A 343 -1.01 17.71 -30.63
CA MET A 343 -2.30 17.33 -31.22
C MET A 343 -3.33 18.48 -31.24
N GLY A 344 -2.86 19.72 -31.39
CA GLY A 344 -3.73 20.91 -31.38
C GLY A 344 -4.07 21.46 -29.99
N TYR A 345 -3.54 20.88 -28.91
CA TYR A 345 -3.81 21.33 -27.54
C TYR A 345 -2.54 21.80 -26.82
N PHE A 346 -2.69 22.86 -26.02
CA PHE A 346 -1.71 23.36 -25.05
C PHE A 346 -2.08 22.87 -23.64
N PRO A 347 -1.34 21.92 -23.09
CA PRO A 347 -1.45 21.54 -21.69
C PRO A 347 -0.81 22.61 -20.79
N TYR A 348 -1.58 23.14 -19.85
CA TYR A 348 -1.13 24.18 -18.93
C TYR A 348 -1.37 23.75 -17.47
N ILE A 349 -0.33 23.83 -16.66
CA ILE A 349 -0.41 23.58 -15.21
C ILE A 349 -0.74 24.91 -14.54
N PHE A 350 -1.87 24.98 -13.87
CA PHE A 350 -2.31 26.21 -13.23
C PHE A 350 -1.58 26.43 -11.90
N GLN A 351 -0.94 27.58 -11.73
CA GLN A 351 -0.23 27.95 -10.48
C GLN A 351 -0.88 29.15 -9.78
N SER A 352 -2.18 29.37 -10.00
CA SER A 352 -2.93 30.45 -9.35
C SER A 352 -4.35 29.98 -8.99
N SER A 353 -4.98 30.63 -8.02
CA SER A 353 -6.37 30.37 -7.62
C SER A 353 -7.38 31.23 -8.39
N THR A 354 -6.94 32.02 -9.38
CA THR A 354 -7.76 33.06 -10.02
C THR A 354 -8.95 32.54 -10.84
N MET A 355 -8.93 31.27 -11.22
CA MET A 355 -9.98 30.65 -12.06
C MET A 355 -10.81 29.59 -11.29
N GLU A 356 -10.75 29.61 -9.96
CA GLU A 356 -11.62 28.77 -9.12
C GLU A 356 -13.08 29.26 -9.21
N PRO A 357 -14.08 28.36 -9.26
CA PRO A 357 -14.03 26.91 -9.06
C PRO A 357 -13.77 26.09 -10.34
N THR A 358 -13.58 26.72 -11.50
CA THR A 358 -13.48 26.00 -12.79
C THR A 358 -12.13 25.30 -12.94
N ILE A 359 -11.04 25.99 -12.58
CA ILE A 359 -9.67 25.46 -12.59
C ILE A 359 -9.07 25.72 -11.21
N HIS A 360 -8.67 24.66 -10.50
CA HIS A 360 -8.03 24.79 -9.21
C HIS A 360 -6.50 24.84 -9.35
N PHE A 361 -5.85 25.22 -8.27
CA PHE A 361 -4.40 25.20 -8.17
C PHE A 361 -3.81 23.81 -8.48
N ASN A 362 -2.76 23.77 -9.30
CA ASN A 362 -2.08 22.59 -9.86
C ASN A 362 -2.95 21.65 -10.71
N ASP A 363 -4.16 22.05 -11.10
CA ASP A 363 -4.91 21.33 -12.12
C ASP A 363 -4.23 21.49 -13.50
N ILE A 364 -4.45 20.51 -14.37
CA ILE A 364 -4.00 20.59 -15.76
C ILE A 364 -5.18 20.96 -16.64
N ALA A 365 -5.09 22.13 -17.25
CA ALA A 365 -6.04 22.63 -18.22
C ALA A 365 -5.53 22.37 -19.64
N PHE A 366 -6.40 21.90 -20.52
CA PHE A 366 -6.12 21.70 -21.94
C PHE A 366 -6.78 22.81 -22.74
N PHE A 367 -5.95 23.62 -23.39
CA PHE A 367 -6.40 24.70 -24.27
C PHE A 367 -6.27 24.28 -25.72
N GLU A 368 -7.35 24.28 -26.49
CA GLU A 368 -7.34 24.09 -27.93
C GLU A 368 -6.76 25.33 -28.60
N LYS A 369 -5.84 25.12 -29.54
CA LYS A 369 -5.28 26.20 -30.35
C LYS A 369 -6.39 26.84 -31.18
N ILE A 370 -6.49 28.17 -31.09
CA ILE A 370 -7.42 28.93 -31.92
C ILE A 370 -6.79 29.10 -33.29
N ASP A 371 -7.40 28.46 -34.30
CA ASP A 371 -7.17 28.71 -35.71
C ASP A 371 -8.40 29.43 -36.30
N GLU A 372 -8.39 29.81 -37.59
CA GLU A 372 -9.45 30.59 -38.28
C GLU A 372 -10.88 30.00 -38.17
N HIS A 373 -11.02 28.76 -37.69
CA HIS A 373 -12.28 28.01 -37.62
C HIS A 373 -12.88 27.94 -36.21
N VAL A 374 -12.18 28.41 -35.16
CA VAL A 374 -12.66 28.36 -33.77
C VAL A 374 -13.21 29.74 -33.38
N ALA A 375 -14.53 29.89 -33.42
CA ALA A 375 -15.18 31.12 -32.97
C ALA A 375 -15.15 31.21 -31.44
N LEU A 376 -14.71 32.36 -30.92
CA LEU A 376 -14.76 32.70 -29.50
C LEU A 376 -16.19 33.08 -29.11
N SER A 377 -16.66 32.56 -27.97
CA SER A 377 -17.99 32.84 -27.43
C SER A 377 -17.92 33.48 -26.05
N GLN A 378 -18.99 34.19 -25.68
CA GLN A 378 -19.12 34.78 -24.35
C GLN A 378 -19.11 33.67 -23.29
N GLY A 379 -18.29 33.81 -22.26
CA GLY A 379 -18.12 32.86 -21.18
C GLY A 379 -16.96 31.87 -21.36
N ASP A 380 -16.30 31.85 -22.51
CA ASP A 380 -15.13 31.00 -22.75
C ASP A 380 -13.95 31.41 -21.87
N ILE A 381 -13.21 30.42 -21.37
CA ILE A 381 -11.92 30.66 -20.70
C ILE A 381 -10.83 30.64 -21.76
N VAL A 382 -10.11 31.75 -21.86
CA VAL A 382 -9.15 32.02 -22.93
C VAL A 382 -7.75 32.19 -22.39
N LEU A 383 -6.78 31.75 -23.20
CA LEU A 383 -5.34 31.84 -22.97
C LEU A 383 -4.77 32.84 -23.98
N PHE A 384 -4.17 33.91 -23.47
CA PHE A 384 -3.64 35.00 -24.30
C PHE A 384 -2.32 35.54 -23.72
N LYS A 385 -1.61 36.31 -24.53
CA LYS A 385 -0.41 37.03 -24.10
C LYS A 385 -0.74 38.50 -23.90
N ASP A 386 -0.36 39.02 -22.74
CA ASP A 386 -0.43 40.44 -22.47
C ASP A 386 0.60 41.22 -23.32
N LYS A 387 0.53 42.55 -23.35
CA LYS A 387 1.45 43.44 -24.09
C LYS A 387 2.93 43.21 -23.73
N VAL A 388 3.20 42.68 -22.53
CA VAL A 388 4.54 42.32 -22.02
C VAL A 388 4.98 40.91 -22.45
N GLY A 389 4.11 40.15 -23.13
CA GLY A 389 4.37 38.77 -23.55
C GLY A 389 4.12 37.72 -22.45
N ALA A 390 3.64 38.13 -21.28
CA ALA A 390 3.27 37.22 -20.20
C ALA A 390 1.97 36.48 -20.53
N VAL A 391 1.96 35.17 -20.31
CA VAL A 391 0.78 34.32 -20.54
C VAL A 391 -0.20 34.52 -19.39
N GLN A 392 -1.43 34.89 -19.73
CA GLN A 392 -2.53 35.03 -18.78
C GLN A 392 -3.74 34.21 -19.23
N VAL A 393 -4.59 33.87 -18.26
CA VAL A 393 -5.83 33.13 -18.46
C VAL A 393 -6.96 33.92 -17.81
N ARG A 394 -8.04 34.13 -18.56
CA ARG A 394 -9.22 34.91 -18.13
C ARG A 394 -10.49 34.33 -18.73
N ARG A 395 -11.63 34.64 -18.14
CA ARG A 395 -12.95 34.37 -18.72
C ARG A 395 -13.39 35.56 -19.57
N ALA A 396 -13.80 35.30 -20.81
CA ALA A 396 -14.36 36.30 -21.70
C ALA A 396 -15.77 36.70 -21.26
N MET A 397 -15.93 37.93 -20.75
CA MET A 397 -17.21 38.46 -20.24
C MET A 397 -18.04 39.10 -21.34
N SER A 398 -17.40 39.83 -22.25
CA SER A 398 -18.06 40.50 -23.38
C SER A 398 -17.12 40.48 -24.59
N LEU A 399 -17.71 40.41 -25.80
CA LEU A 399 -17.01 40.59 -27.07
C LEU A 399 -17.63 41.80 -27.75
N TYR A 400 -16.82 42.83 -28.02
CA TYR A 400 -17.27 44.03 -28.72
C TYR A 400 -16.26 44.42 -29.79
N THR A 401 -16.73 45.12 -30.81
CA THR A 401 -15.84 45.68 -31.84
C THR A 401 -15.54 47.11 -31.47
N ASP A 402 -14.26 47.46 -31.35
CA ASP A 402 -13.84 48.82 -31.07
C ASP A 402 -14.16 49.71 -32.28
N GLU A 403 -14.97 50.75 -32.07
CA GLU A 403 -15.46 51.63 -33.14
C GLU A 403 -14.34 52.48 -33.76
N GLU A 404 -13.21 52.67 -33.05
CA GLU A 404 -12.10 53.51 -33.50
C GLU A 404 -11.09 52.77 -34.40
N PHE A 405 -10.89 51.46 -34.18
CA PHE A 405 -9.88 50.68 -34.87
C PHE A 405 -10.41 49.42 -35.59
N GLY A 406 -11.69 49.08 -35.42
CA GLY A 406 -12.34 47.93 -36.06
C GLY A 406 -11.88 46.56 -35.57
N TYR A 407 -11.12 46.49 -34.46
CA TYR A 407 -10.68 45.23 -33.87
C TYR A 407 -11.74 44.66 -32.92
N GLN A 408 -11.85 43.34 -32.89
CA GLN A 408 -12.61 42.66 -31.83
C GLN A 408 -11.81 42.72 -30.52
N MET A 409 -12.42 43.33 -29.49
CA MET A 409 -11.92 43.41 -28.13
C MET A 409 -12.70 42.47 -27.22
N ILE A 410 -12.04 41.98 -26.18
CA ILE A 410 -12.60 41.09 -25.17
C ILE A 410 -12.40 41.73 -23.80
N ASP A 411 -13.49 41.86 -23.05
CA ASP A 411 -13.43 42.13 -21.62
C ASP A 411 -13.18 40.81 -20.90
N GLY A 412 -12.03 40.67 -20.25
CA GLY A 412 -11.68 39.48 -19.49
C GLY A 412 -11.62 39.74 -17.99
N ASP A 413 -12.14 38.78 -17.22
CA ASP A 413 -12.02 38.79 -15.77
C ASP A 413 -11.54 37.43 -15.20
N ILE A 414 -11.17 37.43 -13.93
CA ILE A 414 -10.90 36.24 -13.11
C ILE A 414 -12.18 35.79 -12.42
N ASP A 415 -12.32 34.48 -12.23
CA ASP A 415 -13.49 33.89 -11.56
C ASP A 415 -13.42 34.07 -10.04
N TYR A 416 -12.21 34.10 -9.47
CA TYR A 416 -11.98 34.19 -8.04
C TYR A 416 -11.00 35.31 -7.69
N TYR A 417 -11.52 36.29 -6.95
CA TYR A 417 -10.71 37.36 -6.36
C TYR A 417 -10.13 36.91 -5.03
N PRO A 418 -8.81 37.10 -4.80
CA PRO A 418 -8.22 36.88 -3.48
C PRO A 418 -8.96 37.68 -2.40
N PRO A 419 -9.05 37.19 -1.15
CA PRO A 419 -9.83 37.84 -0.08
C PRO A 419 -9.45 39.31 0.19
N ASP A 420 -8.19 39.67 -0.05
CA ASP A 420 -7.65 41.00 0.17
C ASP A 420 -7.70 41.90 -1.08
N ALA A 421 -8.20 41.39 -2.21
CA ALA A 421 -8.25 42.12 -3.47
C ALA A 421 -9.53 42.97 -3.55
N ILE A 422 -9.40 44.20 -4.06
CA ILE A 422 -10.55 45.04 -4.39
C ILE A 422 -11.27 44.39 -5.59
N PRO A 423 -12.60 44.16 -5.50
CA PRO A 423 -13.38 43.64 -6.61
C PRO A 423 -13.18 44.49 -7.88
N ASP A 424 -13.17 43.83 -9.05
CA ASP A 424 -13.08 44.46 -10.37
C ASP A 424 -11.73 45.10 -10.74
N VAL A 425 -10.75 45.17 -9.84
CA VAL A 425 -9.42 45.76 -10.14
C VAL A 425 -8.62 44.94 -11.15
N MET A 426 -8.96 43.65 -11.29
CA MET A 426 -8.27 42.74 -12.19
C MET A 426 -8.92 42.66 -13.57
N LYS A 427 -10.03 43.36 -13.83
CA LYS A 427 -10.66 43.40 -15.16
C LYS A 427 -9.72 44.03 -16.17
N ILE A 428 -9.53 43.35 -17.30
CA ILE A 428 -8.63 43.80 -18.36
C ILE A 428 -9.28 43.63 -19.72
N THR A 429 -8.99 44.58 -20.61
CA THR A 429 -9.43 44.53 -22.01
C THR A 429 -8.24 44.12 -22.88
N PHE A 430 -8.46 43.16 -23.76
CA PHE A 430 -7.44 42.68 -24.70
C PHE A 430 -8.03 42.38 -26.07
N GLN A 431 -7.18 42.43 -27.10
CA GLN A 431 -7.59 42.14 -28.47
C GLN A 431 -7.86 40.64 -28.64
N ALA A 432 -8.92 40.27 -29.37
CA ALA A 432 -9.22 38.88 -29.68
C ALA A 432 -8.08 38.18 -30.44
N SER A 433 -7.29 38.94 -31.22
CA SER A 433 -6.11 38.44 -31.94
C SER A 433 -4.95 38.00 -31.04
N SER A 434 -4.88 38.47 -29.78
CA SER A 434 -3.85 38.02 -28.84
C SER A 434 -4.18 36.69 -28.16
N VAL A 435 -5.41 36.22 -28.36
CA VAL A 435 -5.88 34.93 -27.86
C VAL A 435 -5.44 33.82 -28.80
N TYR A 436 -4.73 32.84 -28.25
CA TYR A 436 -4.22 31.70 -29.03
C TYR A 436 -4.69 30.36 -28.49
N GLY A 437 -5.41 30.33 -27.35
CA GLY A 437 -5.95 29.10 -26.78
C GLY A 437 -7.33 29.28 -26.14
N ARG A 438 -8.18 28.28 -26.28
CA ARG A 438 -9.51 28.18 -25.64
C ARG A 438 -9.60 26.94 -24.78
N LEU A 439 -10.09 27.05 -23.54
CA LEU A 439 -10.21 25.92 -22.63
C LEU A 439 -11.22 24.88 -23.15
N VAL A 440 -10.79 23.62 -23.20
CA VAL A 440 -11.66 22.48 -23.57
C VAL A 440 -11.94 21.57 -22.38
N GLY A 441 -10.95 21.36 -21.51
CA GLY A 441 -11.12 20.46 -20.38
C GLY A 441 -10.03 20.59 -19.33
N VAL A 442 -10.33 20.09 -18.13
CA VAL A 442 -9.43 20.14 -16.97
C VAL A 442 -9.31 18.75 -16.37
N ASN A 443 -8.09 18.30 -16.10
CA ASN A 443 -7.82 17.06 -15.38
C ASN A 443 -7.07 17.33 -14.07
N ARG A 444 -7.84 17.21 -13.01
CA ARG A 444 -7.45 17.36 -11.61
C ARG A 444 -6.42 16.31 -11.15
N TYR A 445 -6.65 15.04 -11.45
CA TYR A 445 -5.79 13.93 -10.96
C TYR A 445 -4.46 13.83 -11.69
N LEU A 446 -4.42 14.21 -12.96
CA LEU A 446 -3.18 14.24 -13.74
C LEU A 446 -2.24 15.33 -13.20
N GLY A 447 -2.79 16.44 -12.71
CA GLY A 447 -2.08 17.48 -11.97
C GLY A 447 -1.31 16.95 -10.76
N VAL A 448 -1.93 16.08 -9.96
CA VAL A 448 -1.28 15.42 -8.80
C VAL A 448 -0.05 14.62 -9.22
N ILE A 449 -0.15 13.85 -10.31
CA ILE A 449 0.94 12.99 -10.80
C ILE A 449 2.11 13.86 -11.27
N ILE A 450 1.83 14.93 -12.02
CA ILE A 450 2.87 15.85 -12.49
C ILE A 450 3.51 16.61 -11.33
N LEU A 451 2.71 17.12 -10.40
CA LEU A 451 3.20 17.81 -9.22
C LEU A 451 4.18 16.91 -8.46
N PHE A 452 3.78 15.67 -8.20
CA PHE A 452 4.65 14.68 -7.57
C PHE A 452 5.92 14.44 -8.38
N ALA A 453 5.78 14.21 -9.68
CA ALA A 453 6.90 13.89 -10.54
C ALA A 453 7.84 15.09 -10.78
N ASN A 454 7.43 16.32 -10.47
CA ASN A 454 8.30 17.49 -10.48
C ASN A 454 9.08 17.69 -9.17
N THR A 455 8.71 17.00 -8.09
CA THR A 455 9.50 17.00 -6.85
C THR A 455 10.80 16.23 -7.02
N VAL A 456 11.82 16.59 -6.25
CA VAL A 456 13.13 15.89 -6.25
C VAL A 456 12.95 14.39 -5.99
N LEU A 457 12.11 14.04 -5.01
CA LEU A 457 11.83 12.64 -4.66
C LEU A 457 11.05 11.91 -5.76
N GLY A 458 10.02 12.53 -6.34
CA GLY A 458 9.27 11.94 -7.43
C GLY A 458 10.13 11.70 -8.67
N ARG A 459 10.97 12.68 -9.06
CA ARG A 459 11.95 12.53 -10.15
C ARG A 459 12.91 11.37 -9.89
N MET A 460 13.49 11.31 -8.70
CA MET A 460 14.36 10.19 -8.33
C MET A 460 13.61 8.86 -8.40
N LEU A 461 12.37 8.79 -7.92
CA LEU A 461 11.58 7.55 -7.92
C LEU A 461 11.26 7.09 -9.34
N PHE A 462 10.77 7.98 -10.21
CA PHE A 462 10.43 7.65 -11.60
C PHE A 462 11.64 7.34 -12.48
N LEU A 463 12.86 7.75 -12.10
CA LEU A 463 14.10 7.40 -12.83
C LEU A 463 14.76 6.15 -12.26
N ILE A 464 14.92 6.07 -10.94
CA ILE A 464 15.69 5.02 -10.27
C ILE A 464 14.90 3.71 -10.20
N VAL A 465 13.60 3.76 -9.84
CA VAL A 465 12.81 2.53 -9.62
C VAL A 465 12.69 1.70 -10.90
N PRO A 466 12.35 2.25 -12.08
CA PRO A 466 12.33 1.48 -13.33
C PRO A 466 13.69 0.88 -13.65
N THR A 467 14.78 1.65 -13.46
CA THR A 467 16.16 1.21 -13.72
C THR A 467 16.52 0.00 -12.85
N ILE A 468 16.24 0.09 -11.54
CA ILE A 468 16.44 -1.03 -10.60
C ILE A 468 15.55 -2.21 -11.01
N LEU A 469 14.26 -2.00 -11.27
CA LEU A 469 13.35 -3.08 -11.63
C LEU A 469 13.77 -3.80 -12.91
N ILE A 470 14.24 -3.08 -13.93
CA ILE A 470 14.74 -3.66 -15.18
C ILE A 470 16.03 -4.43 -14.93
N PHE A 471 17.00 -3.85 -14.22
CA PHE A 471 18.29 -4.48 -13.95
C PHE A 471 18.13 -5.75 -13.08
N TYR A 472 17.29 -5.68 -12.06
CA TYR A 472 16.99 -6.79 -11.17
C TYR A 472 15.86 -7.68 -11.69
N SER A 473 15.24 -7.41 -12.83
CA SER A 473 14.13 -8.22 -13.37
C SER A 473 14.52 -9.69 -13.53
N GLY A 474 15.75 -9.97 -13.96
CA GLY A 474 16.30 -11.32 -14.06
C GLY A 474 16.48 -11.99 -12.69
N GLN A 475 16.94 -11.25 -11.69
CA GLN A 475 17.08 -11.75 -10.31
C GLN A 475 15.72 -11.92 -9.64
N ILE A 476 14.78 -11.01 -9.85
CA ILE A 476 13.39 -11.08 -9.37
C ILE A 476 12.70 -12.28 -10.01
N ARG A 477 12.86 -12.49 -11.32
CA ARG A 477 12.32 -13.67 -12.01
C ARG A 477 12.98 -14.95 -11.53
N LYS A 478 14.30 -14.96 -11.29
CA LYS A 478 15.02 -16.09 -10.67
C LYS A 478 14.66 -16.27 -9.20
N PHE A 479 14.26 -15.23 -8.49
CA PHE A 479 13.82 -15.27 -7.10
C PHE A 479 12.40 -15.82 -7.03
N PHE A 480 11.49 -15.43 -7.92
CA PHE A 480 10.16 -16.03 -8.03
C PHE A 480 10.22 -17.47 -8.55
N LYS A 481 11.04 -17.76 -9.58
CA LYS A 481 11.31 -19.13 -10.03
C LYS A 481 12.05 -19.95 -8.97
N GLY A 482 12.95 -19.32 -8.23
CA GLY A 482 13.73 -19.89 -7.14
C GLY A 482 12.91 -20.09 -5.88
N LEU A 483 11.88 -19.29 -5.62
CA LEU A 483 10.86 -19.56 -4.61
C LEU A 483 10.02 -20.78 -5.02
N ALA A 484 9.79 -20.97 -6.32
CA ALA A 484 9.14 -22.18 -6.85
C ALA A 484 10.06 -23.42 -6.86
N LEU A 485 11.39 -23.25 -6.90
CA LEU A 485 12.39 -24.34 -6.96
C LEU A 485 13.02 -24.69 -5.59
N LYS A 486 13.26 -23.69 -4.75
CA LYS A 486 13.76 -23.77 -3.36
C LYS A 486 12.64 -24.05 -2.36
N GLN A 487 11.43 -24.31 -2.87
CA GLN A 487 10.27 -24.95 -2.25
C GLN A 487 10.48 -26.46 -1.94
N ARG A 488 11.69 -26.97 -2.16
CA ARG A 488 12.07 -28.40 -2.15
C ARG A 488 13.40 -28.66 -1.42
N ARG A 489 13.78 -27.79 -0.48
CA ARG A 489 14.84 -28.05 0.50
C ARG A 489 14.34 -27.78 1.90
#